data_AF-A0A2C9JPA7-F1
#
_entry.id   AF-A0A2C9JPA7-F1
#
_cell.length_a   1.000
_cell.length_b   1.000
_cell.length_c   1.000
_cell.angle_alpha   90.00
_cell.angle_beta   90.00
_cell.angle_gamma   90.00
#
_symmetry.space_group_name_H-M   'P 1'
#
loop_
_entity.id
_entity.type
_entity.pdbx_description
1 polymer ?
#
loop_
_entity_poly.entity_id
_entity_poly.type
_entity_poly.pdbx_seq_one_letter_code
_entity_poly.pdbx_strand_id
1 'polypeptide(L)'
;MFWICLTLASLTTAVMAVTKEDISYQRELTGDYWLDGAHGELQKALENQNRGVAKNIILFIGDGMGPPSVTAGRILAGQLQGKKGEEFSLTFEKFPQTGLSKTYAVDEQVTDSAAAATAFLCGVKTNRKILGLNARAQDGNCSSTTGANVHSILRWATNAGKSTGIVTTTRITHATPAGAYAHSPDRDWESDRLIPSSEKQCKDIAYQLIKENSDINVILGGGRAYFYPENYTDPDPDPKFNTSEVSRTDGLNLIQVCNVNYVSQSAVPMKSETHGGEDVAIYAQGPQSFLYAGVHEQSYIPVAMAYASCIGPYAKEENKLCARPAQNIPNVENSSSRTSIARQLHILLTYLSLIYITCHRLVL
;
A
#
# COMPACT_ATOMS: atom_id res chain seq x y z
N MET A 1 -15.51 58.72 62.45
CA MET A 1 -16.63 59.04 61.54
C MET A 1 -16.03 59.62 60.27
N PHE A 2 -15.89 58.83 59.22
CA PHE A 2 -15.89 59.24 57.81
C PHE A 2 -15.94 57.95 56.99
N TRP A 3 -17.08 57.75 56.32
CA TRP A 3 -17.35 56.64 55.42
C TRP A 3 -17.06 57.08 53.99
N ILE A 4 -16.39 56.23 53.21
CA ILE A 4 -16.39 56.36 51.75
C ILE A 4 -16.79 55.01 51.17
N CYS A 5 -17.94 55.04 50.52
CA CYS A 5 -18.54 53.97 49.73
C CYS A 5 -17.90 54.01 48.34
N LEU A 6 -17.25 52.92 47.92
CA LEU A 6 -16.90 52.71 46.51
C LEU A 6 -17.71 51.54 45.96
N THR A 7 -18.51 51.84 44.95
CA THR A 7 -19.33 50.91 44.21
C THR A 7 -18.46 49.95 43.41
N LEU A 8 -18.61 48.65 43.66
CA LEU A 8 -18.09 47.57 42.82
C LEU A 8 -18.77 47.64 41.45
N ALA A 9 -18.10 48.22 40.46
CA ALA A 9 -18.40 47.92 39.07
C ALA A 9 -17.93 46.49 38.81
N SER A 10 -18.87 45.57 38.59
CA SER A 10 -18.57 44.25 38.08
C SER A 10 -17.93 44.41 36.71
N LEU A 11 -16.59 44.31 36.63
CA LEU A 11 -15.97 43.88 35.38
C LEU A 11 -16.40 42.42 35.18
N THR A 12 -17.49 42.22 34.46
CA THR A 12 -17.66 40.98 33.70
C THR A 12 -16.52 40.96 32.70
N THR A 13 -15.40 40.35 33.10
CA THR A 13 -14.45 39.81 32.14
C THR A 13 -15.25 38.79 31.34
N ALA A 14 -15.67 39.20 30.14
CA ALA A 14 -16.03 38.26 29.11
C ALA A 14 -14.75 37.45 28.87
N VAL A 15 -14.60 36.35 29.61
CA VAL A 15 -13.75 35.25 29.18
C VAL A 15 -14.43 34.77 27.91
N MET A 16 -14.03 35.33 26.77
CA MET A 16 -14.30 34.70 25.49
C MET A 16 -13.70 33.30 25.65
N ALA A 17 -14.57 32.31 25.75
CA ALA A 17 -14.16 30.93 25.62
C ALA A 17 -13.61 30.82 24.20
N VAL A 18 -12.31 31.10 24.05
CA VAL A 18 -11.60 30.85 22.81
C VAL A 18 -11.70 29.35 22.65
N THR A 19 -12.61 28.93 21.78
CA THR A 19 -12.76 27.52 21.47
C THR A 19 -11.41 27.05 20.92
N LYS A 20 -11.08 25.79 21.14
CA LYS A 20 -9.80 25.21 20.70
C LYS A 20 -9.56 25.40 19.19
N GLU A 21 -10.64 25.58 18.42
CA GLU A 21 -10.64 25.97 17.00
C GLU A 21 -10.08 27.38 16.76
N ASP A 22 -10.48 28.39 17.54
CA ASP A 22 -10.02 29.78 17.35
C ASP A 22 -8.51 29.93 17.60
N ILE A 23 -7.96 29.16 18.57
CA ILE A 23 -6.52 29.15 18.86
C ILE A 23 -5.71 28.58 17.69
N SER A 24 -6.25 27.57 16.97
CA SER A 24 -5.57 26.97 15.82
C SER A 24 -5.42 27.98 14.68
N TYR A 25 -6.50 28.71 14.36
CA TYR A 25 -6.53 29.65 13.27
C TYR A 25 -5.62 30.86 13.49
N GLN A 26 -5.59 31.41 14.70
CA GLN A 26 -4.72 32.56 14.99
C GLN A 26 -3.22 32.21 14.84
N ARG A 27 -2.84 30.93 15.00
CA ARG A 27 -1.46 30.49 14.75
C ARG A 27 -1.15 30.37 13.27
N GLU A 28 -2.09 29.91 12.43
CA GLU A 28 -1.91 29.87 10.97
C GLU A 28 -1.63 31.25 10.35
N LEU A 29 -1.99 32.34 11.05
CA LEU A 29 -1.70 33.71 10.62
C LEU A 29 -0.22 34.10 10.80
N THR A 30 0.59 33.32 11.52
CA THR A 30 2.00 33.64 11.79
C THR A 30 2.94 32.79 10.92
N GLY A 31 4.06 33.39 10.52
CA GLY A 31 5.10 32.65 9.78
C GLY A 31 5.70 31.49 10.58
N ASP A 32 5.84 31.67 11.89
CA ASP A 32 6.40 30.65 12.80
C ASP A 32 5.63 29.34 12.75
N TYR A 33 4.29 29.38 12.66
CA TYR A 33 3.47 28.18 12.55
C TYR A 33 3.84 27.32 11.34
N TRP A 34 4.05 27.95 10.18
CA TRP A 34 4.40 27.27 8.94
C TRP A 34 5.86 26.78 8.96
N LEU A 35 6.77 27.58 9.50
CA LEU A 35 8.19 27.21 9.64
C LEU A 35 8.38 26.04 10.61
N ASP A 36 7.66 26.02 11.74
CA ASP A 36 7.69 24.92 12.70
C ASP A 36 7.19 23.61 12.08
N GLY A 37 6.09 23.67 11.32
CA GLY A 37 5.58 22.54 10.55
C GLY A 37 6.60 22.02 9.52
N ALA A 38 7.18 22.92 8.73
CA ALA A 38 8.18 22.60 7.71
C ALA A 38 9.47 22.01 8.32
N HIS A 39 9.93 22.53 9.46
CA HIS A 39 11.07 21.95 10.20
C HIS A 39 10.78 20.52 10.65
N GLY A 40 9.56 20.26 11.15
CA GLY A 40 9.13 18.92 11.53
C GLY A 40 9.07 17.95 10.35
N GLU A 41 8.63 18.40 9.18
CA GLU A 41 8.64 17.60 7.94
C GLU A 41 10.06 17.32 7.44
N LEU A 42 10.94 18.33 7.43
CA LEU A 42 12.33 18.19 7.05
C LEU A 42 13.07 17.20 7.96
N GLN A 43 12.86 17.29 9.27
CA GLN A 43 13.48 16.37 10.23
C GLN A 43 13.10 14.92 9.94
N LYS A 44 11.82 14.65 9.64
CA LYS A 44 11.34 13.30 9.24
C LYS A 44 11.96 12.85 7.93
N ALA A 45 12.08 13.75 6.95
CA ALA A 45 12.69 13.42 5.65
C ALA A 45 14.19 13.07 5.75
N LEU A 46 14.87 13.61 6.76
CA LEU A 46 16.29 13.33 7.06
C LEU A 46 16.51 12.03 7.86
N GLU A 47 15.45 11.35 8.31
CA GLU A 47 15.57 10.08 9.03
C GLU A 47 16.15 8.97 8.15
N ASN A 48 16.87 8.03 8.78
CA ASN A 48 17.49 6.92 8.07
C ASN A 48 16.45 5.99 7.44
N GLN A 49 16.71 5.60 6.19
CA GLN A 49 15.86 4.68 5.45
C GLN A 49 15.90 3.26 6.04
N ASN A 50 14.73 2.68 6.27
CA ASN A 50 14.62 1.30 6.75
C ASN A 50 14.99 0.31 5.62
N ARG A 51 16.21 -0.23 5.67
CA ARG A 51 16.71 -1.22 4.69
C ARG A 51 16.49 -2.67 5.12
N GLY A 52 15.64 -2.94 6.11
CA GLY A 52 15.34 -4.30 6.55
C GLY A 52 14.66 -5.16 5.48
N VAL A 53 14.38 -6.42 5.83
CA VAL A 53 13.55 -7.32 5.03
C VAL A 53 12.11 -7.27 5.54
N ALA A 54 11.16 -7.09 4.63
CA ALA A 54 9.74 -7.11 4.95
C ALA A 54 9.29 -8.55 5.26
N LYS A 55 8.83 -8.77 6.49
CA LYS A 55 8.25 -10.06 6.88
C LYS A 55 6.86 -10.25 6.25
N ASN A 56 6.07 -9.18 6.22
CA ASN A 56 4.68 -9.13 5.79
C ASN A 56 4.52 -8.04 4.72
N ILE A 57 3.63 -8.27 3.76
CA ILE A 57 3.19 -7.28 2.78
C ILE A 57 1.70 -7.07 3.01
N ILE A 58 1.27 -5.81 3.09
CA ILE A 58 -0.14 -5.43 3.09
C ILE A 58 -0.30 -4.37 2.01
N LEU A 59 -1.16 -4.64 1.03
CA LEU A 59 -1.45 -3.74 -0.08
C LEU A 59 -2.92 -3.31 0.02
N PHE A 60 -3.13 -2.00 0.21
CA PHE A 60 -4.46 -1.39 0.14
C PHE A 60 -4.66 -0.78 -1.25
N ILE A 61 -5.77 -1.13 -1.89
CA ILE A 61 -6.16 -0.60 -3.20
C ILE A 61 -7.46 0.17 -3.03
N GLY A 62 -7.41 1.49 -3.24
CA GLY A 62 -8.60 2.31 -3.45
C GLY A 62 -8.97 2.27 -4.92
N ASP A 63 -9.93 1.44 -5.29
CA ASP A 63 -10.41 1.37 -6.68
C ASP A 63 -10.98 2.74 -7.10
N GLY A 64 -10.60 3.25 -8.27
CA GLY A 64 -10.95 4.61 -8.72
C GLY A 64 -10.40 5.77 -7.87
N MET A 65 -9.47 5.54 -6.93
CA MET A 65 -9.01 6.56 -5.98
C MET A 65 -7.83 7.40 -6.53
N GLY A 66 -8.10 8.25 -7.52
CA GLY A 66 -7.14 9.23 -8.01
C GLY A 66 -6.84 10.37 -7.02
N PRO A 67 -5.86 11.26 -7.30
CA PRO A 67 -5.52 12.39 -6.43
C PRO A 67 -6.69 13.31 -6.05
N PRO A 68 -7.67 13.60 -6.94
CA PRO A 68 -8.87 14.36 -6.57
C PRO A 68 -9.69 13.66 -5.49
N SER A 69 -9.89 12.35 -5.61
CA SER A 69 -10.63 11.53 -4.63
C SER A 69 -9.94 11.52 -3.27
N VAL A 70 -8.60 11.44 -3.23
CA VAL A 70 -7.82 11.53 -1.98
C VAL A 70 -8.04 12.89 -1.32
N THR A 71 -7.94 13.98 -2.08
CA THR A 71 -8.13 15.34 -1.56
C THR A 71 -9.54 15.57 -1.03
N ALA A 72 -10.56 15.16 -1.79
CA ALA A 72 -11.96 15.25 -1.36
C ALA A 72 -12.20 14.41 -0.09
N GLY A 73 -11.66 13.19 -0.03
CA GLY A 73 -11.75 12.32 1.13
C GLY A 73 -11.08 12.90 2.38
N ARG A 74 -9.90 13.51 2.24
CA ARG A 74 -9.20 14.21 3.33
C ARG A 74 -10.02 15.36 3.90
N ILE A 75 -10.56 16.23 3.04
CA ILE A 75 -11.39 17.37 3.45
C ILE A 75 -12.62 16.89 4.21
N LEU A 76 -13.36 15.93 3.64
CA LEU A 76 -14.54 15.35 4.26
C LEU A 76 -14.20 14.71 5.62
N ALA A 77 -13.13 13.91 5.69
CA ALA A 77 -12.72 13.25 6.93
C ALA A 77 -12.33 14.25 8.02
N GLY A 78 -11.71 15.37 7.66
CA GLY A 78 -11.44 16.47 8.60
C GLY A 78 -12.72 17.13 9.08
N GLN A 79 -13.63 17.49 8.18
CA GLN A 79 -14.91 18.13 8.53
C GLN A 79 -15.76 17.27 9.46
N LEU A 80 -15.81 15.95 9.22
CA LEU A 80 -16.49 15.00 10.10
C LEU A 80 -15.89 14.92 11.52
N GLN A 81 -14.66 15.41 11.72
CA GLN A 81 -13.99 15.52 13.02
C GLN A 81 -14.07 16.93 13.62
N GLY A 82 -14.88 17.82 13.05
CA GLY A 82 -14.98 19.22 13.50
C GLY A 82 -13.72 20.03 13.19
N LYS A 83 -13.03 19.71 12.08
CA LYS A 83 -11.91 20.48 11.53
C LYS A 83 -12.36 21.23 10.27
N LYS A 84 -11.53 22.10 9.71
CA LYS A 84 -11.88 22.79 8.45
C LYS A 84 -11.87 21.83 7.26
N GLY A 85 -10.90 20.91 7.26
CA GLY A 85 -10.84 19.78 6.34
C GLY A 85 -9.48 19.68 5.67
N GLU A 86 -9.01 20.78 5.07
CA GLU A 86 -7.80 20.82 4.24
C GLU A 86 -6.53 20.45 5.01
N GLU A 87 -6.45 20.86 6.28
CA GLU A 87 -5.35 20.61 7.21
C GLU A 87 -5.36 19.20 7.79
N PHE A 88 -6.44 18.45 7.60
CA PHE A 88 -6.50 17.05 7.99
C PHE A 88 -5.49 16.24 7.17
N SER A 89 -5.06 15.09 7.68
CA SER A 89 -4.20 14.18 6.94
C SER A 89 -4.68 12.77 7.19
N LEU A 90 -5.04 12.09 6.09
CA LEU A 90 -5.42 10.69 6.08
C LEU A 90 -4.25 9.83 6.57
N THR A 91 -4.55 8.66 7.11
CA THR A 91 -3.53 7.80 7.73
C THR A 91 -2.38 7.47 6.77
N PHE A 92 -2.68 7.20 5.51
CA PHE A 92 -1.67 6.86 4.49
C PHE A 92 -0.90 8.07 3.96
N GLU A 93 -1.44 9.30 4.05
CA GLU A 93 -0.71 10.52 3.67
C GLU A 93 0.45 10.81 4.64
N LYS A 94 0.48 10.17 5.81
CA LYS A 94 1.56 10.27 6.81
C LYS A 94 2.70 9.29 6.56
N PHE A 95 2.58 8.43 5.56
CA PHE A 95 3.62 7.48 5.22
C PHE A 95 4.87 8.22 4.71
N PRO A 96 6.09 7.76 5.05
CA PRO A 96 7.30 8.52 4.78
C PRO A 96 7.66 8.59 3.29
N GLN A 97 7.05 7.76 2.44
CA GLN A 97 7.41 7.64 1.04
C GLN A 97 6.16 7.72 0.16
N THR A 98 6.25 8.59 -0.84
CA THR A 98 5.20 8.82 -1.83
C THR A 98 5.79 8.74 -3.23
N GLY A 99 5.04 8.15 -4.15
CA GLY A 99 5.37 8.10 -5.57
C GLY A 99 4.13 8.20 -6.44
N LEU A 100 4.33 8.14 -7.75
CA LEU A 100 3.27 8.09 -8.75
C LEU A 100 3.35 6.80 -9.55
N SER A 101 2.20 6.24 -9.90
CA SER A 101 2.06 5.02 -10.70
C SER A 101 1.39 5.33 -12.03
N LYS A 102 2.08 5.05 -13.15
CA LYS A 102 1.55 5.18 -14.51
C LYS A 102 0.58 4.04 -14.83
N THR A 103 -0.69 4.39 -15.07
CA THR A 103 -1.83 3.45 -15.07
C THR A 103 -2.22 2.88 -16.43
N TYR A 104 -1.73 3.42 -17.55
CA TYR A 104 -2.11 2.95 -18.89
C TYR A 104 -1.97 1.42 -19.08
N ALA A 105 -2.91 0.81 -19.78
CA ALA A 105 -2.87 -0.59 -20.22
C ALA A 105 -2.05 -0.72 -21.52
N VAL A 106 -1.79 -1.94 -21.98
CA VAL A 106 -1.02 -2.13 -23.23
C VAL A 106 -1.79 -1.61 -24.46
N ASP A 107 -3.11 -1.72 -24.45
CA ASP A 107 -4.02 -1.37 -25.55
C ASP A 107 -4.89 -0.13 -25.27
N GLU A 108 -4.92 0.40 -24.05
CA GLU A 108 -5.72 1.56 -23.66
C GLU A 108 -4.97 2.58 -22.81
N GLN A 109 -5.21 3.87 -23.07
CA GLN A 109 -4.65 4.97 -22.26
C GLN A 109 -5.30 5.05 -20.88
N VAL A 110 -6.63 4.89 -20.83
CA VAL A 110 -7.40 4.80 -19.58
C VAL A 110 -7.66 3.32 -19.34
N THR A 111 -6.93 2.73 -18.41
CA THR A 111 -7.05 1.30 -18.08
C THR A 111 -8.39 0.97 -17.44
N ASP A 112 -8.77 -0.31 -17.50
CA ASP A 112 -9.78 -0.88 -16.62
C ASP A 112 -9.13 -1.54 -15.39
N SER A 113 -9.97 -1.95 -14.43
CA SER A 113 -9.52 -2.57 -13.17
C SER A 113 -8.80 -3.92 -13.38
N ALA A 114 -9.11 -4.68 -14.45
CA ALA A 114 -8.49 -5.99 -14.69
C ALA A 114 -7.05 -5.88 -15.18
N ALA A 115 -6.83 -5.05 -16.21
CA ALA A 115 -5.48 -4.80 -16.71
C ALA A 115 -4.60 -4.16 -15.62
N ALA A 116 -5.17 -3.22 -14.85
CA ALA A 116 -4.50 -2.59 -13.73
C ALA A 116 -4.11 -3.61 -12.64
N ALA A 117 -5.05 -4.46 -12.22
CA ALA A 117 -4.82 -5.50 -11.22
C ALA A 117 -3.71 -6.47 -11.64
N THR A 118 -3.70 -6.89 -12.91
CA THR A 118 -2.62 -7.71 -13.45
C THR A 118 -1.27 -6.98 -13.35
N ALA A 119 -1.23 -5.67 -13.61
CA ALA A 119 0.00 -4.90 -13.48
C ALA A 119 0.48 -4.80 -12.01
N PHE A 120 -0.34 -4.28 -11.09
CA PHE A 120 0.10 -4.05 -9.69
C PHE A 120 0.15 -5.32 -8.83
N LEU A 121 -0.41 -6.45 -9.26
CA LEU A 121 -0.33 -7.73 -8.54
C LEU A 121 0.67 -8.69 -9.18
N CYS A 122 0.78 -8.74 -10.51
CA CYS A 122 1.63 -9.72 -11.22
C CYS A 122 2.91 -9.13 -11.80
N GLY A 123 3.02 -7.81 -11.88
CA GLY A 123 4.22 -7.13 -12.37
C GLY A 123 4.34 -7.14 -13.89
N VAL A 124 3.22 -7.35 -14.59
CA VAL A 124 3.15 -7.39 -16.05
C VAL A 124 1.93 -6.62 -16.50
N LYS A 125 2.12 -5.63 -17.39
CA LYS A 125 0.98 -4.93 -18.03
C LYS A 125 0.35 -5.83 -19.09
N THR A 126 -0.96 -5.70 -19.24
CA THR A 126 -1.76 -6.49 -20.18
C THR A 126 -2.83 -5.64 -20.84
N ASN A 127 -3.64 -6.28 -21.67
CA ASN A 127 -4.75 -5.66 -22.38
C ASN A 127 -5.96 -5.49 -21.46
N ARG A 128 -6.85 -4.56 -21.80
CA ARG A 128 -8.12 -4.34 -21.09
C ARG A 128 -8.88 -5.64 -20.84
N LYS A 129 -9.55 -5.75 -19.69
CA LYS A 129 -10.36 -6.90 -19.23
C LYS A 129 -9.59 -8.18 -18.90
N ILE A 130 -8.31 -8.28 -19.26
CA ILE A 130 -7.49 -9.47 -19.02
C ILE A 130 -7.05 -9.54 -17.55
N LEU A 131 -7.20 -10.72 -16.94
CA LEU A 131 -6.79 -11.01 -15.56
C LEU A 131 -5.65 -12.04 -15.54
N GLY A 132 -4.52 -11.69 -14.94
CA GLY A 132 -3.42 -12.63 -14.66
C GLY A 132 -2.70 -13.18 -15.90
N LEU A 133 -2.98 -12.66 -17.10
CA LEU A 133 -2.32 -13.07 -18.34
C LEU A 133 -1.54 -11.88 -18.93
N ASN A 134 -0.44 -12.15 -19.64
CA ASN A 134 0.26 -11.12 -20.42
C ASN A 134 -0.53 -10.70 -21.68
N ALA A 135 -0.10 -9.61 -22.32
CA ALA A 135 -0.77 -8.98 -23.45
C ALA A 135 -0.87 -9.83 -24.75
N ARG A 136 -0.37 -11.07 -24.77
CA ARG A 136 -0.64 -12.01 -25.86
C ARG A 136 -2.05 -12.59 -25.79
N ALA A 137 -2.65 -12.62 -24.60
CA ALA A 137 -4.03 -13.01 -24.42
C ALA A 137 -4.96 -11.97 -25.09
N GLN A 138 -6.06 -12.47 -25.66
CA GLN A 138 -7.06 -11.69 -26.38
C GLN A 138 -8.37 -11.74 -25.60
N ASP A 139 -9.05 -10.59 -25.49
CA ASP A 139 -10.33 -10.47 -24.80
C ASP A 139 -11.34 -11.51 -25.32
N GLY A 140 -11.96 -12.24 -24.40
CA GLY A 140 -12.98 -13.24 -24.70
C GLY A 140 -12.50 -14.49 -25.46
N ASN A 141 -11.20 -14.68 -25.69
CA ASN A 141 -10.66 -15.85 -26.41
C ASN A 141 -9.88 -16.76 -25.46
N CYS A 142 -10.49 -17.87 -25.05
CA CYS A 142 -9.87 -18.78 -24.10
C CYS A 142 -8.63 -19.50 -24.66
N SER A 143 -8.58 -19.79 -25.96
CA SER A 143 -7.42 -20.46 -26.56
C SER A 143 -6.13 -19.64 -26.46
N SER A 144 -6.27 -18.31 -26.43
CA SER A 144 -5.16 -17.35 -26.32
C SER A 144 -4.46 -17.34 -24.94
N THR A 145 -5.06 -17.98 -23.94
CA THR A 145 -4.51 -18.06 -22.57
C THR A 145 -3.28 -18.98 -22.48
N THR A 146 -3.11 -19.88 -23.44
CA THR A 146 -2.06 -20.90 -23.42
C THR A 146 -0.66 -20.28 -23.36
N GLY A 147 0.03 -20.52 -22.24
CA GLY A 147 1.37 -19.98 -21.99
C GLY A 147 1.39 -18.47 -21.73
N ALA A 148 0.24 -17.80 -21.56
CA ALA A 148 0.15 -16.37 -21.28
C ALA A 148 0.13 -16.05 -19.77
N ASN A 149 -0.01 -17.06 -18.90
CA ASN A 149 -0.10 -16.89 -17.45
C ASN A 149 1.09 -16.11 -16.86
N VAL A 150 0.77 -15.18 -15.96
CA VAL A 150 1.73 -14.50 -15.09
C VAL A 150 1.37 -14.76 -13.64
N HIS A 151 2.36 -14.75 -12.75
CA HIS A 151 2.14 -15.04 -11.33
C HIS A 151 2.05 -13.77 -10.52
N SER A 152 1.08 -13.73 -9.61
CA SER A 152 0.90 -12.62 -8.68
C SER A 152 1.88 -12.67 -7.51
N ILE A 153 2.03 -11.53 -6.82
CA ILE A 153 2.71 -11.42 -5.53
C ILE A 153 2.06 -12.33 -4.46
N LEU A 154 0.75 -12.56 -4.55
CA LEU A 154 0.03 -13.51 -3.69
C LEU A 154 0.56 -14.93 -3.93
N ARG A 155 0.68 -15.35 -5.20
CA ARG A 155 1.23 -16.66 -5.56
C ARG A 155 2.70 -16.79 -5.17
N TRP A 156 3.50 -15.73 -5.34
CA TRP A 156 4.89 -15.71 -4.87
C TRP A 156 5.00 -15.84 -3.36
N ALA A 157 4.09 -15.25 -2.60
CA ALA A 157 4.04 -15.37 -1.13
C ALA A 157 3.65 -16.79 -0.71
N THR A 158 2.62 -17.38 -1.32
CA THR A 158 2.22 -18.76 -1.03
C THR A 158 3.33 -19.75 -1.34
N ASN A 159 4.01 -19.62 -2.50
CA ASN A 159 5.14 -20.47 -2.87
C ASN A 159 6.34 -20.31 -1.92
N ALA A 160 6.46 -19.17 -1.24
CA ALA A 160 7.46 -18.93 -0.20
C ALA A 160 7.01 -19.41 1.20
N GLY A 161 5.90 -20.14 1.30
CA GLY A 161 5.34 -20.67 2.55
C GLY A 161 4.73 -19.61 3.47
N LYS A 162 4.41 -18.42 2.95
CA LYS A 162 3.71 -17.38 3.71
C LYS A 162 2.21 -17.61 3.66
N SER A 163 1.52 -17.25 4.73
CA SER A 163 0.06 -17.14 4.70
C SER A 163 -0.38 -15.99 3.81
N THR A 164 -1.49 -16.17 3.09
CA THR A 164 -2.01 -15.21 2.12
C THR A 164 -3.49 -14.95 2.34
N GLY A 165 -3.95 -13.77 1.92
CA GLY A 165 -5.35 -13.40 2.07
C GLY A 165 -5.77 -12.25 1.19
N ILE A 166 -7.06 -12.20 0.88
CA ILE A 166 -7.71 -11.18 0.07
C ILE A 166 -8.93 -10.68 0.85
N VAL A 167 -9.03 -9.36 0.99
CA VAL A 167 -10.16 -8.68 1.64
C VAL A 167 -10.64 -7.58 0.72
N THR A 168 -11.94 -7.56 0.44
CA THR A 168 -12.55 -6.55 -0.45
C THR A 168 -13.98 -6.23 0.00
N THR A 169 -14.46 -5.05 -0.36
CA THR A 169 -15.87 -4.65 -0.24
C THR A 169 -16.67 -4.97 -1.51
N THR A 170 -16.01 -5.45 -2.56
CA THR A 170 -16.62 -5.86 -3.83
C THR A 170 -16.96 -7.36 -3.81
N ARG A 171 -17.33 -7.91 -4.97
CA ARG A 171 -17.38 -9.37 -5.14
C ARG A 171 -15.96 -9.92 -5.11
N ILE A 172 -15.73 -11.06 -4.46
CA ILE A 172 -14.39 -11.65 -4.43
C ILE A 172 -13.89 -12.09 -5.83
N THR A 173 -14.82 -12.25 -6.77
CA THR A 173 -14.63 -12.54 -8.19
C THR A 173 -14.45 -11.29 -9.06
N HIS A 174 -14.62 -10.08 -8.49
CA HIS A 174 -14.38 -8.83 -9.21
C HIS A 174 -12.91 -8.72 -9.67
N ALA A 175 -12.64 -7.93 -10.72
CA ALA A 175 -11.33 -7.82 -11.34
C ALA A 175 -10.16 -7.55 -10.36
N THR A 176 -10.34 -6.59 -9.46
CA THR A 176 -9.31 -6.16 -8.49
C THR A 176 -8.82 -7.31 -7.59
N PRO A 177 -9.68 -8.03 -6.86
CA PRO A 177 -9.25 -9.23 -6.13
C PRO A 177 -8.87 -10.40 -7.05
N ALA A 178 -9.56 -10.59 -8.19
CA ALA A 178 -9.32 -11.69 -9.11
C ALA A 178 -7.92 -11.66 -9.74
N GLY A 179 -7.35 -10.48 -10.00
CA GLY A 179 -5.97 -10.34 -10.49
C GLY A 179 -4.91 -10.94 -9.56
N ALA A 180 -5.25 -11.27 -8.31
CA ALA A 180 -4.35 -11.94 -7.38
C ALA A 180 -4.28 -13.46 -7.58
N TYR A 181 -5.29 -14.10 -8.20
CA TYR A 181 -5.41 -15.56 -8.23
C TYR A 181 -5.89 -16.15 -9.55
N ALA A 182 -6.64 -15.38 -10.36
CA ALA A 182 -7.28 -15.85 -11.57
C ALA A 182 -6.45 -15.56 -12.83
N HIS A 183 -6.60 -16.45 -13.80
CA HIS A 183 -6.10 -16.38 -15.16
C HIS A 183 -7.31 -16.41 -16.10
N SER A 184 -7.80 -15.25 -16.54
CA SER A 184 -9.01 -15.16 -17.37
C SER A 184 -8.81 -14.17 -18.54
N PRO A 185 -9.23 -14.53 -19.76
CA PRO A 185 -9.22 -13.61 -20.90
C PRO A 185 -10.41 -12.64 -20.88
N ASP A 186 -11.33 -12.73 -19.93
CA ASP A 186 -12.35 -11.72 -19.70
C ASP A 186 -12.69 -11.66 -18.20
N ARG A 187 -12.64 -10.46 -17.63
CA ARG A 187 -12.98 -10.18 -16.23
C ARG A 187 -14.44 -10.47 -15.89
N ASP A 188 -15.32 -10.49 -16.89
CA ASP A 188 -16.75 -10.72 -16.69
C ASP A 188 -17.09 -12.22 -16.53
N TRP A 189 -16.12 -13.12 -16.73
CA TRP A 189 -16.29 -14.57 -16.55
C TRP A 189 -16.23 -14.97 -15.07
N GLU A 190 -16.99 -14.26 -14.22
CA GLU A 190 -17.03 -14.43 -12.77
C GLU A 190 -17.64 -15.79 -12.35
N SER A 191 -18.58 -16.33 -13.13
CA SER A 191 -19.15 -17.68 -12.98
C SER A 191 -19.24 -18.40 -14.33
N ASP A 192 -19.44 -19.73 -14.31
CA ASP A 192 -19.56 -20.54 -15.52
C ASP A 192 -20.67 -20.04 -16.44
N ARG A 193 -21.79 -19.56 -15.89
CA ARG A 193 -22.90 -18.99 -16.66
C ARG A 193 -22.47 -17.85 -17.59
N LEU A 194 -21.51 -17.03 -17.14
CA LEU A 194 -21.06 -15.84 -17.86
C LEU A 194 -20.02 -16.14 -18.94
N ILE A 195 -19.52 -17.38 -19.01
CA ILE A 195 -18.66 -17.84 -20.10
C ILE A 195 -19.51 -18.20 -21.33
N PRO A 196 -19.24 -17.62 -22.51
CA PRO A 196 -19.90 -17.99 -23.76
C PRO A 196 -19.78 -19.49 -24.04
N SER A 197 -20.82 -20.09 -24.65
CA SER A 197 -20.83 -21.53 -24.94
C SER A 197 -19.65 -22.00 -25.81
N SER A 198 -19.09 -21.12 -26.66
CA SER A 198 -17.90 -21.40 -27.48
C SER A 198 -16.58 -21.40 -26.71
N GLU A 199 -16.57 -20.90 -25.47
CA GLU A 199 -15.36 -20.68 -24.67
C GLU A 199 -15.34 -21.50 -23.36
N LYS A 200 -16.24 -22.47 -23.22
CA LYS A 200 -16.42 -23.31 -22.00
C LYS A 200 -15.21 -24.17 -21.64
N GLN A 201 -14.18 -24.21 -22.47
CA GLN A 201 -12.88 -24.79 -22.12
C GLN A 201 -12.15 -23.98 -21.04
N CYS A 202 -12.46 -22.70 -20.87
CA CYS A 202 -11.98 -21.89 -19.75
C CYS A 202 -12.76 -22.19 -18.47
N LYS A 203 -12.07 -22.04 -17.33
CA LYS A 203 -12.69 -22.08 -16.00
C LYS A 203 -13.00 -20.66 -15.54
N ASP A 204 -14.18 -20.49 -14.95
CA ASP A 204 -14.61 -19.21 -14.42
C ASP A 204 -13.84 -18.80 -13.16
N ILE A 205 -13.86 -17.51 -12.85
CA ILE A 205 -13.08 -16.92 -11.76
C ILE A 205 -13.46 -17.54 -10.39
N ALA A 206 -14.75 -17.77 -10.13
CA ALA A 206 -15.19 -18.42 -8.88
C ALA A 206 -14.63 -19.84 -8.75
N TYR A 207 -14.61 -20.62 -9.82
CA TYR A 207 -14.01 -21.95 -9.85
C TYR A 207 -12.51 -21.89 -9.57
N GLN A 208 -11.78 -20.99 -10.24
CA GLN A 208 -10.34 -20.83 -10.05
C GLN A 208 -9.99 -20.45 -8.60
N LEU A 209 -10.78 -19.59 -7.94
CA LEU A 209 -10.57 -19.24 -6.54
C LEU A 209 -10.59 -20.46 -5.63
N ILE A 210 -11.60 -21.32 -5.79
CA ILE A 210 -11.91 -22.38 -4.83
C ILE A 210 -11.17 -23.68 -5.15
N LYS A 211 -11.05 -24.03 -6.44
CA LYS A 211 -10.49 -25.31 -6.88
C LYS A 211 -9.01 -25.22 -7.23
N GLU A 212 -8.54 -24.08 -7.71
CA GLU A 212 -7.16 -23.92 -8.18
C GLU A 212 -6.29 -23.14 -7.18
N ASN A 213 -6.90 -22.33 -6.31
CA ASN A 213 -6.23 -21.49 -5.31
C ASN A 213 -6.71 -21.76 -3.87
N SER A 214 -6.98 -23.03 -3.55
CA SER A 214 -7.43 -23.49 -2.21
C SER A 214 -6.41 -23.27 -1.08
N ASP A 215 -5.20 -22.83 -1.42
CA ASP A 215 -4.10 -22.50 -0.51
C ASP A 215 -4.16 -21.06 0.04
N ILE A 216 -5.11 -20.22 -0.41
CA ILE A 216 -5.37 -18.89 0.14
C ILE A 216 -6.04 -19.03 1.51
N ASN A 217 -5.45 -18.44 2.56
CA ASN A 217 -5.90 -18.65 3.94
C ASN A 217 -7.11 -17.79 4.33
N VAL A 218 -7.22 -16.57 3.80
CA VAL A 218 -8.28 -15.63 4.16
C VAL A 218 -8.94 -15.09 2.89
N ILE A 219 -10.24 -15.27 2.77
CA ILE A 219 -11.03 -14.82 1.62
C ILE A 219 -12.26 -14.09 2.18
N LEU A 220 -12.24 -12.76 2.12
CA LEU A 220 -13.33 -11.91 2.64
C LEU A 220 -13.83 -10.97 1.55
N GLY A 221 -15.09 -11.10 1.16
CA GLY A 221 -15.77 -10.20 0.25
C GLY A 221 -17.22 -10.60 0.01
N GLY A 222 -17.87 -9.96 -0.97
CA GLY A 222 -19.20 -10.32 -1.45
C GLY A 222 -19.16 -11.32 -2.61
N GLY A 223 -20.27 -11.43 -3.34
CA GLY A 223 -20.36 -12.23 -4.57
C GLY A 223 -20.80 -13.68 -4.39
N ARG A 224 -21.39 -14.04 -3.25
CA ARG A 224 -21.84 -15.42 -2.96
C ARG A 224 -22.73 -16.06 -4.05
N ALA A 225 -23.52 -15.26 -4.78
CA ALA A 225 -24.38 -15.75 -5.86
C ALA A 225 -23.61 -16.48 -6.98
N TYR A 226 -22.36 -16.08 -7.25
CA TYR A 226 -21.50 -16.69 -8.29
C TYR A 226 -20.98 -18.10 -7.89
N PHE A 227 -21.17 -18.49 -6.64
CA PHE A 227 -20.70 -19.75 -6.06
C PHE A 227 -21.83 -20.77 -5.85
N TYR A 228 -23.10 -20.35 -5.98
CA TYR A 228 -24.26 -21.22 -5.82
C TYR A 228 -24.78 -21.70 -7.18
N PRO A 229 -25.27 -22.96 -7.26
CA PRO A 229 -25.99 -23.41 -8.44
C PRO A 229 -27.37 -22.76 -8.52
N GLU A 230 -27.92 -22.65 -9.72
CA GLU A 230 -29.22 -22.00 -9.98
C GLU A 230 -30.42 -22.60 -9.21
N ASN A 231 -30.31 -23.85 -8.76
CA ASN A 231 -31.34 -24.55 -7.98
C ASN A 231 -31.16 -24.42 -6.46
N TYR A 232 -30.18 -23.65 -6.00
CA TYR A 232 -29.91 -23.42 -4.59
C TYR A 232 -30.51 -22.10 -4.11
N THR A 233 -31.33 -22.16 -3.05
CA THR A 233 -31.88 -20.98 -2.41
C THR A 233 -30.82 -20.32 -1.54
N ASP A 234 -30.39 -19.11 -1.92
CA ASP A 234 -29.51 -18.27 -1.10
C ASP A 234 -30.18 -18.02 0.28
N PRO A 235 -29.53 -18.35 1.41
CA PRO A 235 -30.13 -18.18 2.73
C PRO A 235 -30.30 -16.71 3.16
N ASP A 236 -29.60 -15.77 2.51
CA ASP A 236 -29.66 -14.35 2.83
C ASP A 236 -29.66 -13.49 1.54
N PRO A 237 -30.68 -13.63 0.67
CA PRO A 237 -30.67 -13.01 -0.66
C PRO A 237 -30.74 -11.49 -0.56
N ASP A 238 -29.94 -10.79 -1.37
CA ASP A 238 -30.13 -9.35 -1.55
C ASP A 238 -31.40 -9.12 -2.40
N PRO A 239 -32.45 -8.47 -1.86
CA PRO A 239 -33.73 -8.32 -2.54
C PRO A 239 -33.64 -7.45 -3.82
N LYS A 240 -32.55 -6.70 -4.00
CA LYS A 240 -32.32 -5.87 -5.18
C LYS A 240 -31.45 -6.55 -6.24
N PHE A 241 -30.91 -7.73 -5.96
CA PHE A 241 -29.97 -8.42 -6.84
C PHE A 241 -30.57 -9.70 -7.41
N ASN A 242 -30.68 -9.78 -8.74
CA ASN A 242 -31.17 -10.98 -9.41
C ASN A 242 -30.07 -12.04 -9.51
N THR A 243 -30.14 -13.07 -8.66
CA THR A 243 -29.14 -14.14 -8.64
C THR A 243 -29.21 -15.05 -9.87
N SER A 244 -30.36 -15.17 -10.54
CA SER A 244 -30.53 -16.09 -11.68
C SER A 244 -29.66 -15.75 -12.89
N GLU A 245 -29.20 -14.50 -12.99
CA GLU A 245 -28.33 -14.03 -14.06
C GLU A 245 -26.86 -14.44 -13.86
N VAL A 246 -26.47 -14.82 -12.65
CA VAL A 246 -25.06 -15.09 -12.29
C VAL A 246 -24.83 -16.45 -11.63
N SER A 247 -25.88 -17.06 -11.04
CA SER A 247 -25.79 -18.37 -10.42
C SER A 247 -25.33 -19.44 -11.41
N ARG A 248 -24.57 -20.40 -10.87
CA ARG A 248 -23.89 -21.43 -11.67
C ARG A 248 -24.86 -22.35 -12.38
N THR A 249 -24.48 -22.77 -13.59
CA THR A 249 -25.26 -23.71 -14.42
C THR A 249 -24.70 -25.14 -14.40
N ASP A 250 -23.47 -25.31 -13.89
CA ASP A 250 -22.79 -26.60 -13.79
C ASP A 250 -23.23 -27.46 -12.59
N GLY A 251 -24.17 -26.97 -11.77
CA GLY A 251 -24.69 -27.66 -10.61
C GLY A 251 -23.74 -27.69 -9.40
N LEU A 252 -22.58 -27.03 -9.47
CA LEU A 252 -21.62 -26.99 -8.36
C LEU A 252 -22.03 -25.95 -7.30
N ASN A 253 -21.93 -26.33 -6.03
CA ASN A 253 -21.93 -25.40 -4.90
C ASN A 253 -20.50 -25.23 -4.38
N LEU A 254 -19.86 -24.14 -4.75
CA LEU A 254 -18.46 -23.88 -4.41
C LEU A 254 -18.27 -23.40 -2.96
N ILE A 255 -19.33 -22.94 -2.28
CA ILE A 255 -19.26 -22.55 -0.86
C ILE A 255 -19.17 -23.78 0.05
N GLN A 256 -19.93 -24.85 -0.27
CA GLN A 256 -19.89 -26.11 0.48
C GLN A 256 -18.52 -26.79 0.44
N VAL A 257 -17.74 -26.55 -0.62
CA VAL A 257 -16.37 -27.09 -0.76
C VAL A 257 -15.42 -26.49 0.28
N CYS A 258 -15.64 -25.24 0.69
CA CYS A 258 -14.73 -24.49 1.56
C CYS A 258 -15.26 -24.19 2.97
N ASN A 259 -16.51 -24.57 3.29
CA ASN A 259 -17.17 -24.29 4.57
C ASN A 259 -17.09 -22.79 4.97
N VAL A 260 -17.36 -21.90 4.01
CA VAL A 260 -17.23 -20.44 4.18
C VAL A 260 -18.53 -19.89 4.75
N ASN A 261 -18.51 -19.40 5.99
CA ASN A 261 -19.65 -18.75 6.65
C ASN A 261 -19.54 -17.21 6.69
N TYR A 262 -18.90 -16.60 5.69
CA TYR A 262 -18.60 -15.17 5.72
C TYR A 262 -19.52 -14.34 4.80
N VAL A 263 -20.02 -13.22 5.33
CA VAL A 263 -20.80 -12.21 4.60
C VAL A 263 -20.18 -10.85 4.87
N SER A 264 -19.63 -10.17 3.86
CA SER A 264 -19.27 -8.75 3.97
C SER A 264 -20.41 -7.87 3.47
N GLN A 265 -20.74 -6.82 4.22
CA GLN A 265 -21.60 -5.75 3.71
C GLN A 265 -20.79 -4.85 2.75
N SER A 266 -21.30 -4.65 1.54
CA SER A 266 -20.79 -3.63 0.62
C SER A 266 -21.58 -2.33 0.88
N ALA A 267 -20.89 -1.26 1.28
CA ALA A 267 -21.54 -0.01 1.66
C ALA A 267 -22.19 0.73 0.47
N VAL A 268 -21.73 0.46 -0.76
CA VAL A 268 -22.27 1.06 -1.99
C VAL A 268 -22.20 0.03 -3.14
N PRO A 269 -23.34 -0.50 -3.64
CA PRO A 269 -23.33 -1.48 -4.71
C PRO A 269 -23.09 -0.79 -6.06
N MET A 270 -21.87 -0.91 -6.58
CA MET A 270 -21.53 -0.58 -7.97
C MET A 270 -21.03 -1.83 -8.71
N LYS A 271 -21.36 -1.95 -10.01
CA LYS A 271 -20.93 -3.10 -10.84
C LYS A 271 -19.46 -3.00 -11.26
N SER A 272 -18.98 -1.76 -11.45
CA SER A 272 -17.60 -1.38 -11.80
C SER A 272 -17.34 0.05 -11.30
N GLU A 273 -16.09 0.36 -11.01
CA GLU A 273 -15.63 1.71 -10.64
C GLU A 273 -15.25 2.54 -11.87
N THR A 274 -15.19 3.87 -11.72
CA THR A 274 -14.70 4.78 -12.77
C THR A 274 -13.18 4.94 -12.69
N HIS A 275 -12.50 4.89 -13.83
CA HIS A 275 -11.06 5.12 -13.94
C HIS A 275 -10.77 6.46 -14.61
N GLY A 276 -9.83 7.21 -14.04
CA GLY A 276 -9.25 8.38 -14.67
C GLY A 276 -8.00 8.02 -15.49
N GLY A 277 -7.63 8.92 -16.40
CA GLY A 277 -6.40 8.78 -17.19
C GLY A 277 -5.14 9.28 -16.47
N GLU A 278 -5.29 9.71 -15.21
CA GLU A 278 -4.19 10.20 -14.40
C GLU A 278 -3.31 9.09 -13.79
N ASP A 279 -2.08 9.48 -13.47
CA ASP A 279 -1.23 8.71 -12.58
C ASP A 279 -1.84 8.69 -11.17
N VAL A 280 -1.74 7.55 -10.50
CA VAL A 280 -2.26 7.37 -9.13
C VAL A 280 -1.13 7.38 -8.11
N ALA A 281 -1.39 7.93 -6.93
CA ALA A 281 -0.38 8.03 -5.87
C ALA A 281 -0.10 6.66 -5.22
N ILE A 282 1.17 6.38 -4.95
CA ILE A 282 1.62 5.28 -4.10
C ILE A 282 2.04 5.89 -2.76
N TYR A 283 1.53 5.36 -1.65
CA TYR A 283 1.96 5.70 -0.29
C TYR A 283 2.57 4.47 0.36
N ALA A 284 3.79 4.56 0.86
CA ALA A 284 4.52 3.41 1.39
C ALA A 284 5.22 3.68 2.74
N GLN A 285 5.10 2.72 3.66
CA GLN A 285 5.80 2.69 4.94
C GLN A 285 6.34 1.29 5.22
N GLY A 286 7.50 1.20 5.88
CA GLY A 286 8.09 -0.05 6.33
C GLY A 286 9.44 -0.34 5.69
N PRO A 287 9.96 -1.58 5.81
CA PRO A 287 11.22 -1.96 5.19
C PRO A 287 11.19 -1.74 3.68
N GLN A 288 12.23 -1.08 3.16
CA GLN A 288 12.42 -0.74 1.75
C GLN A 288 11.37 0.21 1.16
N SER A 289 10.60 0.96 1.98
CA SER A 289 9.55 1.85 1.45
C SER A 289 10.07 2.94 0.51
N PHE A 290 11.35 3.32 0.63
CA PHE A 290 11.97 4.33 -0.24
C PHE A 290 12.09 3.90 -1.70
N LEU A 291 11.93 2.62 -2.00
CA LEU A 291 11.86 2.12 -3.38
C LEU A 291 10.67 2.71 -4.14
N TYR A 292 9.64 3.19 -3.45
CA TYR A 292 8.45 3.79 -4.06
C TYR A 292 8.55 5.30 -4.31
N ALA A 293 9.68 5.94 -3.98
CA ALA A 293 9.89 7.34 -4.33
C ALA A 293 10.03 7.50 -5.86
N GLY A 294 9.38 8.51 -6.44
CA GLY A 294 9.45 8.82 -7.87
C GLY A 294 8.25 8.35 -8.68
N VAL A 295 8.41 8.30 -10.00
CA VAL A 295 7.36 7.90 -10.95
C VAL A 295 7.67 6.51 -11.49
N HIS A 296 6.74 5.58 -11.27
CA HIS A 296 6.92 4.16 -11.55
C HIS A 296 5.88 3.65 -12.55
N GLU A 297 6.24 2.62 -13.30
CA GLU A 297 5.23 1.80 -13.98
C GLU A 297 4.43 1.02 -12.94
N GLN A 298 3.13 0.81 -13.15
CA GLN A 298 2.29 0.05 -12.22
C GLN A 298 2.81 -1.40 -12.01
N SER A 299 3.46 -1.96 -13.02
CA SER A 299 4.15 -3.27 -12.96
C SER A 299 5.36 -3.32 -12.03
N TYR A 300 5.91 -2.19 -11.61
CA TYR A 300 7.01 -2.12 -10.65
C TYR A 300 6.58 -2.52 -9.24
N ILE A 301 5.33 -2.25 -8.87
CA ILE A 301 4.81 -2.39 -7.50
C ILE A 301 5.07 -3.79 -6.91
N PRO A 302 4.60 -4.90 -7.52
CA PRO A 302 4.78 -6.23 -6.94
C PRO A 302 6.24 -6.69 -7.01
N VAL A 303 7.03 -6.17 -7.95
CA VAL A 303 8.47 -6.40 -8.03
C VAL A 303 9.18 -5.83 -6.81
N ALA A 304 8.90 -4.59 -6.44
CA ALA A 304 9.46 -3.95 -5.25
C ALA A 304 9.00 -4.66 -3.95
N MET A 305 7.74 -5.09 -3.87
CA MET A 305 7.24 -5.91 -2.75
C MET A 305 7.98 -7.24 -2.62
N ALA A 306 8.18 -7.94 -3.73
CA ALA A 306 8.86 -9.22 -3.77
C ALA A 306 10.34 -9.10 -3.38
N TYR A 307 11.02 -8.07 -3.88
CA TYR A 307 12.39 -7.73 -3.48
C TYR A 307 12.47 -7.44 -1.99
N ALA A 308 11.58 -6.59 -1.47
CA ALA A 308 11.57 -6.19 -0.06
C ALA A 308 11.35 -7.39 0.87
N SER A 309 10.58 -8.39 0.42
CA SER A 309 10.21 -9.56 1.23
C SER A 309 11.00 -10.83 0.93
N CYS A 310 11.98 -10.77 0.01
CA CYS A 310 12.76 -11.92 -0.45
C CYS A 310 11.89 -13.10 -0.91
N ILE A 311 10.84 -12.84 -1.70
CA ILE A 311 9.95 -13.87 -2.26
C ILE A 311 9.98 -13.88 -3.80
N GLY A 312 9.35 -14.90 -4.40
CA GLY A 312 9.25 -15.00 -5.86
C GLY A 312 10.62 -15.09 -6.54
N PRO A 313 10.85 -14.37 -7.65
CA PRO A 313 12.13 -14.37 -8.38
C PRO A 313 13.36 -13.99 -7.53
N TYR A 314 13.16 -13.33 -6.39
CA TYR A 314 14.23 -12.81 -5.52
C TYR A 314 14.61 -13.77 -4.37
N ALA A 315 13.91 -14.89 -4.21
CA ALA A 315 14.11 -15.80 -3.08
C ALA A 315 15.35 -16.71 -3.19
N LYS A 316 15.89 -16.94 -4.40
CA LYS A 316 16.98 -17.92 -4.61
C LYS A 316 18.36 -17.39 -4.20
N GLU A 317 19.11 -18.21 -3.46
CA GLU A 317 20.45 -17.87 -2.94
C GLU A 317 21.48 -17.54 -4.02
N GLU A 318 21.38 -18.19 -5.19
CA GLU A 318 22.34 -18.04 -6.29
C GLU A 318 22.42 -16.60 -6.82
N ASN A 319 21.34 -15.81 -6.67
CA ASN A 319 21.31 -14.43 -7.15
C ASN A 319 21.55 -13.37 -6.06
N LYS A 320 21.45 -13.66 -4.75
CA LYS A 320 21.65 -12.65 -3.68
C LYS A 320 20.96 -11.29 -3.92
N LEU A 321 19.88 -11.25 -4.71
CA LEU A 321 19.30 -10.02 -5.26
C LEU A 321 18.15 -9.43 -4.42
N CYS A 322 17.85 -9.95 -3.22
CA CYS A 322 16.76 -9.41 -2.40
C CYS A 322 17.26 -8.44 -1.31
N ALA A 323 16.31 -7.77 -0.65
CA ALA A 323 16.61 -6.89 0.47
C ALA A 323 17.47 -7.60 1.53
N ARG A 324 18.46 -6.90 2.04
CA ARG A 324 19.22 -7.31 3.23
C ARG A 324 19.26 -6.14 4.17
N PRO A 325 19.20 -6.37 5.50
CA PRO A 325 19.63 -5.34 6.43
C PRO A 325 20.98 -4.84 5.92
N ALA A 326 21.22 -3.53 5.98
CA ALA A 326 22.58 -3.05 5.80
C ALA A 326 23.43 -3.94 6.72
N GLN A 327 24.28 -4.80 6.14
CA GLN A 327 25.32 -5.43 6.93
C GLN A 327 25.94 -4.25 7.64
N ASN A 328 26.17 -4.37 8.96
CA ASN A 328 27.06 -3.45 9.65
C ASN A 328 28.19 -3.25 8.66
N ILE A 329 28.27 -2.06 8.04
CA ILE A 329 29.45 -1.69 7.29
C ILE A 329 30.48 -1.93 8.38
N PRO A 330 31.35 -2.96 8.26
CA PRO A 330 32.40 -3.09 9.24
C PRO A 330 32.97 -1.69 9.24
N ASN A 331 32.92 -1.01 10.40
CA ASN A 331 33.49 0.32 10.54
C ASN A 331 34.71 0.24 9.68
N VAL A 332 34.76 1.03 8.59
CA VAL A 332 36.01 1.17 7.88
C VAL A 332 36.88 1.67 9.00
N GLU A 333 37.63 0.74 9.59
CA GLU A 333 38.69 1.08 10.49
C GLU A 333 39.45 2.04 9.62
N ASN A 334 39.41 3.30 10.02
CA ASN A 334 40.31 4.31 9.56
C ASN A 334 41.71 3.78 9.89
N SER A 335 42.19 2.86 9.05
CA SER A 335 43.53 2.32 9.00
C SER A 335 44.39 3.29 8.21
N SER A 336 44.19 4.59 8.46
CA SER A 336 45.12 5.66 8.13
C SER A 336 44.59 6.98 8.72
N SER A 337 44.87 7.21 10.02
CA SER A 337 45.25 8.54 10.55
C SER A 337 45.19 8.67 12.09
N ARG A 338 44.86 7.62 12.86
CA ARG A 338 44.95 7.70 14.34
C ARG A 338 46.32 7.38 14.94
N THR A 339 47.36 7.21 14.11
CA THR A 339 48.75 7.00 14.58
C THR A 339 49.64 8.25 14.56
N SER A 340 49.17 9.42 14.13
CA SER A 340 50.02 10.63 14.12
C SER A 340 49.88 11.49 15.39
N ILE A 341 48.69 11.65 15.96
CA ILE A 341 48.48 12.60 17.07
C ILE A 341 48.98 12.04 18.42
N ALA A 342 48.76 10.76 18.71
CA ALA A 342 49.23 10.15 19.96
C ALA A 342 50.77 9.98 20.01
N ARG A 343 51.42 9.73 18.86
CA ARG A 343 52.90 9.72 18.75
C ARG A 343 53.48 11.13 18.80
N GLN A 344 52.85 12.13 18.20
CA GLN A 344 53.29 13.52 18.31
C GLN A 344 53.13 14.08 19.74
N LEU A 345 52.08 13.71 20.47
CA LEU A 345 51.89 14.16 21.85
C LEU A 345 52.91 13.54 22.83
N HIS A 346 53.31 12.29 22.63
CA HIS A 346 54.38 11.67 23.42
C HIS A 346 55.77 12.25 23.11
N ILE A 347 56.05 12.61 21.85
CA ILE A 347 57.32 13.26 21.47
C ILE A 347 57.37 14.70 22.01
N LEU A 348 56.24 15.42 22.04
CA LEU A 348 56.18 16.79 22.59
C LEU A 348 56.33 16.81 24.12
N LEU A 349 55.70 15.86 24.83
CA LEU A 349 55.79 15.74 26.29
C LEU A 349 57.19 15.28 26.76
N THR A 350 57.85 14.41 25.99
CA THR A 350 59.24 14.00 26.29
C THR A 350 60.23 15.15 26.04
N TYR A 351 60.05 15.95 24.99
CA TYR A 351 60.87 17.16 24.76
C TYR A 351 60.66 18.24 25.83
N LEU A 352 59.42 18.47 26.28
CA LEU A 352 59.13 19.42 27.37
C LEU A 352 59.75 18.98 28.71
N SER A 353 59.78 17.68 29.00
CA SER A 353 60.45 17.16 30.21
C SER A 353 61.98 17.28 30.16
N LEU A 354 62.60 17.12 28.98
CA LEU A 354 64.05 17.30 28.80
C LEU A 354 64.48 18.78 28.90
N ILE A 355 63.65 19.71 28.43
CA ILE A 355 63.87 21.17 28.58
C ILE A 355 63.72 21.60 30.05
N TYR A 356 62.74 21.03 30.78
CA TYR A 356 62.57 21.32 32.21
C TYR A 356 63.76 20.82 33.06
N ILE A 357 64.35 19.67 32.71
CA ILE A 357 65.51 19.09 33.40
C ILE A 357 66.82 19.84 33.06
N THR A 358 66.95 20.40 31.85
CA THR A 358 68.12 21.24 31.49
C THR A 358 68.04 22.67 32.03
N CYS A 359 66.84 23.23 32.20
CA CYS A 359 66.68 24.57 32.77
C CYS A 359 66.92 24.59 34.30
N HIS A 360 66.66 23.49 35.01
CA HIS A 360 66.90 23.41 36.45
C HIS A 360 68.37 23.23 36.86
N ARG A 361 69.29 23.07 35.89
CA ARG A 361 70.75 22.96 36.12
C ARG A 361 71.54 24.24 35.81
N LEU A 362 70.88 25.34 35.45
CA LEU A 362 71.51 26.63 35.14
C LEU A 362 71.15 27.77 36.11
N VAL A 363 70.45 27.45 37.21
CA VAL A 363 70.26 28.37 38.34
C VAL A 363 70.63 27.63 39.62
N LEU A 364 71.95 27.49 39.83
CA LEU A 364 72.63 27.36 41.11
C LEU A 364 74.05 27.88 40.95
#